data_AF-A0A2S9QSE6-F1
#
_entry.id   AF-A0A2S9QSE6-F1
#
_cell.length_a   1.000
_cell.length_b   1.000
_cell.length_c   1.000
_cell.angle_alpha   90.00
_cell.angle_beta   90.00
_cell.angle_gamma   90.00
#
_symmetry.space_group_name_H-M   'P 1'
#
loop_
_entity.id
_entity.type
_entity.pdbx_description
1 polymer ?
#
loop_
_entity_poly.entity_id
_entity_poly.type
_entity_poly.pdbx_seq_one_letter_code
_entity_poly.pdbx_strand_id
1 'polypeptide(L)'
;MTNTDQQQAIERFIAYWDEGMAADLAPRLTCGETEAIADLFTAHERRDLAAEWINQHSYTDDSGDSHHRSTGQGIRYELATITESVAVVELNEEDPSAFGAGHLVLYRADDKTRRFAITERTDKPEDDDTREVIGWHWCAERYQAGGWTTDAEGETTDDDLSALVEAAWTWATR
;
A
#
# COMPACT_ATOMS: atom_id res chain seq x y z
N MET A 1 -0.22 -42.49 -4.22
CA MET A 1 -1.03 -41.27 -4.45
C MET A 1 -1.27 -41.20 -5.94
N THR A 2 -2.52 -41.15 -6.37
CA THR A 2 -2.81 -40.99 -7.81
C THR A 2 -2.60 -39.53 -8.21
N ASN A 3 -2.36 -39.26 -9.49
CA ASN A 3 -2.22 -37.89 -10.01
C ASN A 3 -3.46 -37.03 -9.67
N THR A 4 -4.64 -37.67 -9.64
CA THR A 4 -5.90 -37.04 -9.24
C THR A 4 -5.93 -36.61 -7.77
N ASP A 5 -5.39 -37.41 -6.84
CA ASP A 5 -5.36 -37.07 -5.41
C ASP A 5 -4.43 -35.86 -5.15
N GLN A 6 -3.30 -35.81 -5.86
CA GLN A 6 -2.37 -34.69 -5.82
C GLN A 6 -3.01 -33.41 -6.33
N GLN A 7 -3.67 -33.49 -7.47
CA GLN A 7 -4.33 -32.34 -8.08
C GLN A 7 -5.46 -31.79 -7.21
N GLN A 8 -6.31 -32.66 -6.64
CA GLN A 8 -7.36 -32.21 -5.71
C GLN A 8 -6.81 -31.57 -4.44
N ALA A 9 -5.69 -32.07 -3.91
CA ALA A 9 -5.05 -31.48 -2.75
C ALA A 9 -4.52 -30.06 -3.05
N ILE A 10 -3.91 -29.86 -4.23
CA ILE A 10 -3.40 -28.55 -4.65
C ILE A 10 -4.55 -27.58 -4.92
N GLU A 11 -5.58 -28.00 -5.64
CA GLU A 11 -6.77 -27.16 -5.90
C GLU A 11 -7.42 -26.72 -4.59
N ARG A 12 -7.50 -27.61 -3.60
CA ARG A 12 -7.97 -27.27 -2.26
C ARG A 12 -7.03 -26.29 -1.55
N PHE A 13 -5.73 -26.48 -1.64
CA PHE A 13 -4.76 -25.56 -1.05
C PHE A 13 -4.95 -24.13 -1.60
N ILE A 14 -4.97 -24.00 -2.94
CA ILE A 14 -5.16 -22.71 -3.63
C ILE A 14 -6.49 -22.05 -3.24
N ALA A 15 -7.54 -22.84 -3.03
CA ALA A 15 -8.86 -22.31 -2.65
C ALA A 15 -8.92 -21.73 -1.22
N TYR A 16 -8.04 -22.15 -0.31
CA TYR A 16 -8.05 -21.72 1.10
C TYR A 16 -6.87 -20.81 1.49
N TRP A 17 -5.87 -20.71 0.63
CA TRP A 17 -4.71 -19.81 0.80
C TRP A 17 -4.90 -18.55 -0.06
N ASP A 18 -6.08 -17.93 0.06
CA ASP A 18 -6.50 -16.74 -0.68
C ASP A 18 -5.87 -15.45 -0.13
N GLU A 19 -6.33 -14.31 -0.62
CA GLU A 19 -5.88 -12.96 -0.23
C GLU A 19 -6.06 -12.71 1.28
N GLY A 20 -7.15 -13.22 1.88
CA GLY A 20 -7.38 -13.10 3.31
C GLY A 20 -6.34 -13.87 4.13
N MET A 21 -5.99 -15.07 3.68
CA MET A 21 -4.93 -15.85 4.30
C MET A 21 -3.54 -15.22 4.09
N ALA A 22 -3.32 -14.58 2.94
CA ALA A 22 -2.09 -13.83 2.67
C ALA A 22 -1.89 -12.70 3.69
N ALA A 23 -2.93 -11.89 3.93
CA ALA A 23 -2.88 -10.82 4.93
C ALA A 23 -2.61 -11.35 6.35
N ASP A 24 -3.17 -12.52 6.70
CA ASP A 24 -2.98 -13.11 8.02
C ASP A 24 -1.59 -13.75 8.19
N LEU A 25 -1.08 -14.46 7.18
CA LEU A 25 0.08 -15.34 7.36
C LEU A 25 1.36 -14.85 6.70
N ALA A 26 1.29 -14.18 5.55
CA ALA A 26 2.48 -13.77 4.82
C ALA A 26 3.46 -12.91 5.67
N PRO A 27 2.97 -12.01 6.56
CA PRO A 27 3.85 -11.26 7.46
C PRO A 27 4.65 -12.11 8.48
N ARG A 28 4.24 -13.37 8.69
CA ARG A 28 4.82 -14.28 9.69
C ARG A 28 5.74 -15.34 9.08
N LEU A 29 5.79 -15.39 7.76
CA LEU A 29 6.62 -16.33 7.02
C LEU A 29 8.01 -15.74 6.79
N THR A 30 8.99 -16.60 6.54
CA THR A 30 10.27 -16.18 5.99
C THR A 30 10.13 -15.89 4.49
N CYS A 31 11.04 -15.08 3.92
CA CYS A 31 11.12 -14.83 2.47
C CYS A 31 11.01 -16.13 1.64
N GLY A 32 11.79 -17.15 1.99
CA GLY A 32 11.80 -18.42 1.25
C GLY A 32 10.50 -19.22 1.37
N GLU A 33 9.76 -19.09 2.47
CA GLU A 33 8.44 -19.70 2.63
C GLU A 33 7.40 -18.97 1.78
N THR A 34 7.43 -17.63 1.77
CA THR A 34 6.57 -16.80 0.92
C THR A 34 6.84 -17.06 -0.57
N GLU A 35 8.10 -17.11 -0.98
CA GLU A 35 8.51 -17.44 -2.36
C GLU A 35 8.02 -18.83 -2.77
N ALA A 36 8.15 -19.84 -1.90
CA ALA A 36 7.69 -21.19 -2.21
C ALA A 36 6.17 -21.25 -2.44
N ILE A 37 5.39 -20.44 -1.71
CA ILE A 37 3.95 -20.31 -1.91
C ILE A 37 3.65 -19.57 -3.22
N ALA A 38 4.32 -18.45 -3.48
CA ALA A 38 4.15 -17.67 -4.70
C ALA A 38 4.53 -18.47 -5.97
N ASP A 39 5.58 -19.29 -5.90
CA ASP A 39 5.98 -20.21 -6.97
C ASP A 39 4.90 -21.27 -7.22
N LEU A 40 4.30 -21.82 -6.17
CA LEU A 40 3.19 -22.77 -6.30
C LEU A 40 1.99 -22.14 -7.02
N PHE A 41 1.61 -20.92 -6.67
CA PHE A 41 0.51 -20.21 -7.33
C PHE A 41 0.85 -19.84 -8.78
N THR A 42 2.08 -19.40 -9.03
CA THR A 42 2.56 -19.11 -10.39
C THR A 42 2.52 -20.35 -11.28
N ALA A 43 2.92 -21.51 -10.76
CA ALA A 43 2.87 -22.79 -11.46
C ALA A 43 1.43 -23.24 -11.80
N HIS A 44 0.43 -22.68 -11.13
CA HIS A 44 -1.01 -22.94 -11.34
C HIS A 44 -1.74 -21.74 -11.94
N GLU A 45 -1.01 -20.85 -12.61
CA GLU A 45 -1.54 -19.68 -13.33
C GLU A 45 -2.28 -18.66 -12.45
N ARG A 46 -2.11 -18.73 -11.12
CA ARG A 46 -2.67 -17.79 -10.13
C ARG A 46 -1.68 -16.68 -9.80
N ARG A 47 -1.27 -15.92 -10.81
CA ARG A 47 -0.25 -14.87 -10.68
C ARG A 47 -0.71 -13.66 -9.85
N ASP A 48 -2.01 -13.38 -9.87
CA ASP A 48 -2.70 -12.43 -9.00
C ASP A 48 -2.42 -12.76 -7.53
N LEU A 49 -2.68 -14.00 -7.15
CA LEU A 49 -2.52 -14.48 -5.78
C LEU A 49 -1.05 -14.59 -5.39
N ALA A 50 -0.18 -15.00 -6.31
CA ALA A 50 1.27 -15.00 -6.08
C ALA A 50 1.80 -13.60 -5.74
N ALA A 51 1.36 -12.57 -6.49
CA ALA A 51 1.73 -11.19 -6.25
C ALA A 51 1.21 -10.70 -4.89
N GLU A 52 -0.02 -11.08 -4.52
CA GLU A 52 -0.60 -10.71 -3.23
C GLU A 52 0.21 -11.27 -2.05
N TRP A 53 0.62 -12.54 -2.11
CA TRP A 53 1.43 -13.15 -1.04
C TRP A 53 2.79 -12.46 -0.87
N ILE A 54 3.45 -12.10 -1.97
CA ILE A 54 4.69 -11.32 -1.93
C ILE A 54 4.41 -9.90 -1.40
N ASN A 55 3.30 -9.27 -1.81
CA ASN A 55 2.93 -7.93 -1.36
C ASN A 55 2.71 -7.90 0.16
N GLN A 56 1.88 -8.80 0.68
CA GLN A 56 1.57 -8.91 2.11
C GLN A 56 2.82 -9.22 2.95
N HIS A 57 3.72 -10.07 2.46
CA HIS A 57 4.98 -10.36 3.13
C HIS A 57 5.93 -9.14 3.17
N SER A 58 5.99 -8.39 2.07
CA SER A 58 6.94 -7.27 1.93
C SER A 58 6.73 -6.13 2.95
N TYR A 59 5.56 -6.05 3.58
CA TYR A 59 5.24 -5.01 4.56
C TYR A 59 5.93 -5.20 5.92
N THR A 60 6.38 -6.41 6.25
CA THR A 60 7.00 -6.71 7.56
C THR A 60 8.39 -7.30 7.43
N ASP A 61 8.97 -7.30 6.22
CA ASP A 61 10.28 -7.89 5.95
C ASP A 61 11.40 -6.94 6.37
N ASP A 62 12.50 -7.49 6.89
CA ASP A 62 13.58 -6.70 7.48
C ASP A 62 14.34 -5.88 6.42
N SER A 63 14.79 -4.68 6.81
CA SER A 63 15.59 -3.81 5.93
C SER A 63 16.85 -4.53 5.45
N GLY A 64 16.90 -4.89 4.16
CA GLY A 64 18.04 -5.56 3.53
C GLY A 64 17.76 -6.93 2.92
N ASP A 65 16.57 -7.48 3.12
CA ASP A 65 16.13 -8.71 2.44
C ASP A 65 15.59 -8.45 1.02
N SER A 66 15.55 -9.51 0.20
CA SER A 66 15.31 -9.42 -1.24
C SER A 66 13.89 -8.94 -1.60
N HIS A 67 12.94 -9.06 -0.68
CA HIS A 67 11.55 -8.60 -0.85
C HIS A 67 11.23 -7.38 0.01
N HIS A 68 12.19 -6.84 0.75
CA HIS A 68 11.98 -5.63 1.53
C HIS A 68 11.60 -4.46 0.61
N ARG A 69 10.37 -3.97 0.79
CA ARG A 69 9.97 -2.65 0.32
C ARG A 69 10.12 -1.70 1.48
N SER A 70 10.78 -0.57 1.27
CA SER A 70 10.69 0.49 2.26
C SER A 70 9.23 0.89 2.40
N THR A 71 8.80 1.31 3.57
CA THR A 71 7.40 1.68 3.77
C THR A 71 6.96 2.82 2.83
N GLY A 72 7.88 3.71 2.44
CA GLY A 72 7.66 4.71 1.40
C GLY A 72 7.44 4.14 -0.01
N GLN A 73 8.02 2.98 -0.34
CA GLN A 73 7.71 2.23 -1.57
C GLN A 73 6.36 1.50 -1.43
N GLY A 74 6.05 0.95 -0.25
CA GLY A 74 4.77 0.32 0.06
C GLY A 74 3.58 1.26 -0.16
N ILE A 75 3.63 2.47 0.41
CA ILE A 75 2.58 3.48 0.18
C ILE A 75 2.43 3.80 -1.31
N ARG A 76 3.53 4.03 -2.03
CA ARG A 76 3.44 4.36 -3.46
C ARG A 76 2.77 3.26 -4.27
N TYR A 77 3.05 2.00 -3.93
CA TYR A 77 2.40 0.86 -4.57
C TYR A 77 0.89 0.84 -4.29
N GLU A 78 0.49 0.99 -3.02
CA GLU A 78 -0.93 1.01 -2.64
C GLU A 78 -1.70 2.18 -3.30
N LEU A 79 -1.09 3.37 -3.35
CA LEU A 79 -1.67 4.52 -4.04
C LEU A 79 -1.78 4.30 -5.56
N ALA A 80 -0.81 3.62 -6.17
CA ALA A 80 -0.88 3.25 -7.58
C ALA A 80 -2.08 2.30 -7.84
N THR A 81 -2.30 1.30 -6.97
CA THR A 81 -3.45 0.41 -7.04
C THR A 81 -4.78 1.17 -7.01
N ILE A 82 -4.88 2.23 -6.19
CA ILE A 82 -6.05 3.12 -6.17
C ILE A 82 -6.24 3.80 -7.53
N THR A 83 -5.18 4.37 -8.11
CA THR A 83 -5.29 5.07 -9.42
C THR A 83 -5.63 4.14 -10.58
N GLU A 84 -5.20 2.87 -10.51
CA GLU A 84 -5.56 1.85 -11.51
C GLU A 84 -7.04 1.43 -11.38
N SER A 85 -7.55 1.40 -10.15
CA SER A 85 -8.91 0.95 -9.86
C SER A 85 -9.97 2.06 -9.97
N VAL A 86 -9.58 3.31 -9.69
CA VAL A 86 -10.46 4.47 -9.72
C VAL A 86 -9.97 5.44 -10.80
N ALA A 87 -10.44 5.26 -12.03
CA ALA A 87 -9.93 5.95 -13.23
C ALA A 87 -9.99 7.49 -13.20
N VAL A 88 -10.73 8.08 -12.26
CA VAL A 88 -10.80 9.54 -12.06
C VAL A 88 -9.83 10.03 -10.99
N VAL A 89 -9.02 9.17 -10.40
CA VAL A 89 -8.03 9.52 -9.38
C VAL A 89 -6.63 9.50 -10.00
N GLU A 90 -5.88 10.57 -9.74
CA GLU A 90 -4.50 10.76 -10.22
C GLU A 90 -3.57 10.96 -9.03
N LEU A 91 -2.42 10.28 -9.04
CA LEU A 91 -1.36 10.46 -8.05
C LEU A 91 -0.32 11.45 -8.56
N ASN A 92 0.04 12.43 -7.73
CA ASN A 92 1.09 13.41 -7.99
C ASN A 92 2.11 13.41 -6.86
N GLU A 93 3.39 13.57 -7.21
CA GLU A 93 4.44 13.90 -6.24
C GLU A 93 4.61 15.43 -6.22
N GLU A 94 4.44 16.03 -5.05
CA GLU A 94 4.47 17.49 -4.87
C GLU A 94 5.51 17.90 -3.82
N ASP A 95 5.94 19.17 -3.91
CA ASP A 95 6.71 19.83 -2.86
C ASP A 95 5.73 20.58 -1.93
N PRO A 96 5.60 20.18 -0.65
CA PRO A 96 4.75 20.85 0.31
C PRO A 96 4.99 22.35 0.42
N SER A 97 6.24 22.80 0.28
CA SER A 97 6.59 24.21 0.37
C SER A 97 6.07 25.02 -0.83
N ALA A 98 5.88 24.37 -1.98
CA ALA A 98 5.40 25.01 -3.21
C ALA A 98 3.87 24.92 -3.38
N PHE A 99 3.26 23.80 -2.97
CA PHE A 99 1.84 23.51 -3.25
C PHE A 99 0.96 23.48 -1.99
N GLY A 100 1.56 23.61 -0.79
CA GLY A 100 0.85 23.61 0.48
C GLY A 100 0.11 22.30 0.74
N ALA A 101 0.63 21.18 0.23
CA ALA A 101 0.06 19.83 0.32
C ALA A 101 1.12 18.85 0.86
N GLY A 102 0.81 17.56 0.87
CA GLY A 102 1.79 16.51 1.19
C GLY A 102 2.73 16.22 0.02
N HIS A 103 3.70 15.33 0.26
CA HIS A 103 4.64 14.88 -0.77
C HIS A 103 3.98 13.96 -1.81
N LEU A 104 2.98 13.20 -1.40
CA LEU A 104 2.15 12.37 -2.28
C LEU A 104 0.72 12.91 -2.21
N VAL A 105 0.13 13.23 -3.35
CA VAL A 105 -1.20 13.83 -3.40
C VAL A 105 -2.07 13.13 -4.43
N LEU A 106 -3.18 12.57 -3.98
CA LEU A 106 -4.24 12.11 -4.87
C LEU A 106 -5.17 13.27 -5.21
N TYR A 107 -5.45 13.46 -6.49
CA TYR A 107 -6.48 14.37 -6.98
C TYR A 107 -7.58 13.61 -7.70
N ARG A 108 -8.77 14.21 -7.69
CA ARG A 108 -9.86 13.78 -8.55
C ARG A 108 -9.85 14.59 -9.85
N ALA A 109 -9.71 13.92 -10.98
CA ALA A 109 -9.77 14.52 -12.31
C ALA A 109 -11.17 15.09 -12.63
N ASP A 110 -12.22 14.49 -12.06
CA ASP A 110 -13.61 14.94 -12.17
C ASP A 110 -13.99 16.05 -11.17
N ASP A 111 -13.24 16.21 -10.09
CA ASP A 111 -13.43 17.25 -9.09
C ASP A 111 -12.08 17.71 -8.49
N LYS A 112 -11.46 18.68 -9.18
CA LYS A 112 -10.18 19.28 -8.75
C LYS A 112 -10.27 20.08 -7.45
N THR A 113 -11.46 20.23 -6.88
CA THR A 113 -11.62 20.86 -5.56
C THR A 113 -11.37 19.88 -4.42
N ARG A 114 -11.06 18.61 -4.69
CA ARG A 114 -10.76 17.60 -3.66
C ARG A 114 -9.36 17.06 -3.86
N ARG A 115 -8.63 16.89 -2.75
CA ARG A 115 -7.36 16.18 -2.73
C ARG A 115 -7.18 15.35 -1.47
N PHE A 116 -6.33 14.35 -1.54
CA PHE A 116 -5.86 13.57 -0.39
C PHE A 116 -4.34 13.68 -0.35
N ALA A 117 -3.83 14.46 0.60
CA ALA A 117 -2.43 14.79 0.76
C ALA A 117 -1.79 13.88 1.81
N ILE A 118 -0.60 13.37 1.53
CA ILE A 118 0.16 12.47 2.41
C ILE A 118 1.58 13.04 2.58
N THR A 119 2.01 13.18 3.82
CA THR A 119 3.31 13.74 4.20
C THR A 119 4.07 12.73 5.05
N GLU A 120 5.33 12.48 4.71
CA GLU A 120 6.24 11.69 5.53
C GLU A 120 6.45 12.36 6.89
N ARG A 121 6.44 11.57 7.95
CA ARG A 121 6.84 11.98 9.28
C ARG A 121 8.23 11.45 9.56
N THR A 122 9.11 12.33 9.99
CA THR A 122 10.50 11.98 10.31
C THR A 122 10.77 12.07 11.80
N ASP A 123 11.72 11.28 12.29
CA ASP A 123 12.17 11.30 13.69
C ASP A 123 12.95 12.58 14.05
N LYS A 124 13.52 13.23 13.05
CA LYS A 124 14.36 14.43 13.15
C LYS A 124 13.82 15.58 12.29
N PRO A 125 14.25 16.84 12.56
CA PRO A 125 13.94 18.01 11.73
C PRO A 125 14.35 17.85 10.27
N GLU A 126 13.78 18.70 9.40
CA GLU A 126 13.97 18.63 7.94
C GLU A 126 15.42 18.87 7.48
N ASP A 127 16.20 19.65 8.24
CA ASP A 127 17.59 19.98 7.95
C ASP A 127 18.60 18.90 8.42
N ASP A 128 18.13 17.83 9.06
CA ASP A 128 18.95 16.69 9.48
C ASP A 128 19.05 15.65 8.35
N ASP A 129 20.27 15.40 7.87
CA ASP A 129 20.54 14.46 6.77
C ASP A 129 20.48 12.99 7.19
N THR A 130 20.37 12.72 8.50
CA THR A 130 20.20 11.39 9.09
C THR A 130 18.76 11.12 9.53
N ARG A 131 17.81 11.98 9.16
CA ARG A 131 16.40 11.78 9.46
C ARG A 131 15.87 10.51 8.80
N GLU A 132 15.08 9.76 9.55
CA GLU A 132 14.43 8.53 9.10
C GLU A 132 12.91 8.75 9.10
N VAL A 133 12.24 8.14 8.12
CA VAL A 133 10.77 8.15 8.04
C VAL A 133 10.25 7.16 9.08
N ILE A 134 9.43 7.65 10.01
CA ILE A 134 8.83 6.87 11.12
C ILE A 134 7.31 6.72 10.98
N GLY A 135 6.74 7.24 9.90
CA GLY A 135 5.30 7.24 9.68
C GLY A 135 4.86 8.25 8.64
N TRP A 136 3.54 8.41 8.52
CA TRP A 136 2.93 9.38 7.61
C TRP A 136 1.75 10.06 8.28
N HIS A 137 1.56 11.31 7.90
CA HIS A 137 0.37 12.08 8.17
C HIS A 137 -0.41 12.23 6.87
N TRP A 138 -1.74 12.18 6.93
CA TRP A 138 -2.58 12.38 5.76
C TRP A 138 -3.73 13.34 6.05
N CYS A 139 -4.14 14.09 5.02
CA CYS A 139 -5.26 15.03 5.03
C CYS A 139 -6.14 14.83 3.80
N ALA A 140 -7.42 14.56 4.00
CA ALA A 140 -8.45 14.71 2.99
C ALA A 140 -8.94 16.16 3.00
N GLU A 141 -8.73 16.88 1.91
CA GLU A 141 -8.97 18.31 1.83
C GLU A 141 -9.92 18.68 0.70
N ARG A 142 -10.57 19.83 0.89
CA ARG A 142 -11.47 20.43 -0.09
C ARG A 142 -11.16 21.91 -0.28
N TYR A 143 -11.13 22.36 -1.52
CA TYR A 143 -10.96 23.76 -1.85
C TYR A 143 -12.30 24.49 -1.78
N GLN A 144 -12.44 25.38 -0.80
CA GLN A 144 -13.64 26.18 -0.58
C GLN A 144 -13.29 27.61 -0.18
N ALA A 145 -14.10 28.57 -0.65
CA ALA A 145 -13.96 29.99 -0.29
C ALA A 145 -12.55 30.59 -0.50
N GLY A 146 -11.78 30.07 -1.44
CA GLY A 146 -10.43 30.56 -1.78
C GLY A 146 -9.28 29.87 -1.02
N GLY A 147 -9.56 28.84 -0.23
CA GLY A 147 -8.53 28.08 0.50
C GLY A 147 -8.86 26.59 0.61
N TRP A 148 -7.87 25.81 1.01
CA TRP A 148 -8.06 24.39 1.35
C TRP A 148 -8.55 24.26 2.79
N THR A 149 -9.53 23.39 3.00
CA THR A 149 -10.04 23.01 4.32
C THR A 149 -9.95 21.50 4.48
N THR A 150 -9.48 21.06 5.64
CA THR A 150 -9.38 19.64 5.99
C THR A 150 -10.76 19.08 6.35
N ASP A 151 -11.25 18.14 5.56
CA ASP A 151 -12.49 17.38 5.82
C ASP A 151 -12.20 16.22 6.80
N ALA A 152 -11.02 15.60 6.70
CA ALA A 152 -10.54 14.55 7.61
C ALA A 152 -9.01 14.48 7.59
N GLU A 153 -8.40 13.98 8.66
CA GLU A 153 -6.95 13.77 8.76
C GLU A 153 -6.63 12.58 9.66
N GLY A 154 -5.40 12.08 9.57
CA GLY A 154 -4.91 11.00 10.41
C GLY A 154 -3.39 10.83 10.35
N GLU A 155 -2.89 9.91 11.17
CA GLU A 155 -1.48 9.54 11.23
C GLU A 155 -1.34 8.03 11.30
N THR A 156 -0.21 7.54 10.82
CA THR A 156 0.12 6.12 10.76
C THR A 156 1.63 5.96 10.98
N THR A 157 2.06 4.82 11.53
CA THR A 157 3.48 4.49 11.73
C THR A 157 4.04 3.73 10.55
N ASP A 158 5.36 3.63 10.44
CA ASP A 158 6.07 2.75 9.48
C ASP A 158 5.61 1.29 9.53
N ASP A 159 5.29 0.79 10.71
CA ASP A 159 4.85 -0.60 10.91
C ASP A 159 3.37 -0.85 10.63
N ASP A 160 2.54 0.18 10.43
CA ASP A 160 1.10 0.02 10.19
C ASP A 160 0.61 1.10 9.23
N LEU A 161 0.43 0.73 7.96
CA LEU A 161 -0.10 1.60 6.91
C LEU A 161 -1.61 1.45 6.68
N SER A 162 -2.22 0.44 7.29
CA SER A 162 -3.55 -0.05 6.92
C SER A 162 -4.60 1.05 7.01
N ALA A 163 -4.53 1.86 8.06
CA ALA A 163 -5.45 2.98 8.30
C ALA A 163 -5.32 4.09 7.23
N LEU A 164 -4.10 4.39 6.78
CA LEU A 164 -3.87 5.36 5.71
C LEU A 164 -4.43 4.86 4.38
N VAL A 165 -4.15 3.59 4.04
CA VAL A 165 -4.62 2.97 2.79
C VAL A 165 -6.15 2.91 2.77
N GLU A 166 -6.79 2.50 3.87
CA GLU A 166 -8.25 2.49 4.00
C GLU A 166 -8.86 3.90 3.83
N ALA A 167 -8.24 4.92 4.44
CA ALA A 167 -8.68 6.30 4.33
C ALA A 167 -8.56 6.81 2.88
N ALA A 168 -7.46 6.50 2.19
CA ALA A 168 -7.24 6.87 0.79
C ALA A 168 -8.28 6.21 -0.13
N TRP A 169 -8.55 4.91 0.03
CA TRP A 169 -9.59 4.19 -0.70
C TRP A 169 -10.99 4.75 -0.47
N THR A 170 -11.31 5.03 0.79
CA THR A 170 -12.60 5.63 1.18
C THR A 170 -12.76 7.01 0.55
N TRP A 171 -11.71 7.81 0.49
CA TRP A 171 -11.74 9.11 -0.15
C TRP A 171 -11.89 9.00 -1.67
N ALA A 172 -11.16 8.08 -2.31
CA ALA A 172 -11.12 7.89 -3.76
C ALA A 172 -12.45 7.40 -4.35
N THR A 173 -13.15 6.53 -3.61
CA THR A 173 -14.40 5.90 -4.07
C THR A 173 -15.66 6.72 -3.77
N ARG A 174 -15.51 7.87 -3.09
CA ARG A 174 -16.60 8.80 -2.75
C ARG A 174 -16.67 10.02 -3.64
#